data_AF-A0A2N9P892-F1
#
_entry.id   AF-A0A2N9P892-F1
#
_cell.length_a   1.000
_cell.length_b   1.000
_cell.length_c   1.000
_cell.angle_alpha   90.00
_cell.angle_beta   90.00
_cell.angle_gamma   90.00
#
_symmetry.space_group_name_H-M   'P 1'
#
loop_
_entity.id
_entity.type
_entity.pdbx_description
1 polymer ?
#
loop_
_entity_poly.entity_id
_entity_poly.type
_entity_poly.pdbx_seq_one_letter_code
_entity_poly.pdbx_strand_id
1 'polypeptide(L)'
;MSKNIQKTIIICLTVFIITITGMSSWYILLHRSVELNISNIIKIIIQVGLLSAIIPYTIFVLIFFLVKKIKYKWLLSFLILTLFVIFIFALYCTTLAMVFYHLDDPKSFFQSFIEIF
;
A
#
# COMPACT_ATOMS: atom_id res chain seq x y z
N MET A 1 14.70 3.50 25.04
CA MET A 1 14.14 4.01 23.77
C MET A 1 13.40 5.31 24.06
N SER A 2 13.70 6.42 23.36
CA SER A 2 13.02 7.71 23.63
C SER A 2 11.51 7.61 23.38
N LYS A 3 10.68 8.25 24.22
CA LYS A 3 9.20 8.29 24.08
C LYS A 3 8.74 8.72 22.68
N ASN A 4 9.50 9.57 21.99
CA ASN A 4 9.17 10.00 20.63
C ASN A 4 9.38 8.91 19.57
N ILE A 5 10.37 8.03 19.77
CA ILE A 5 10.63 6.91 18.86
C ILE A 5 9.49 5.89 18.97
N GLN A 6 9.07 5.56 20.19
CA GLN A 6 7.95 4.64 20.43
C GLN A 6 6.65 5.14 19.80
N LYS A 7 6.32 6.44 19.97
CA LYS A 7 5.14 7.05 19.32
C LYS A 7 5.20 6.94 17.79
N THR A 8 6.37 7.19 17.19
CA THR A 8 6.55 7.11 15.74
C THR A 8 6.34 5.68 15.23
N ILE A 9 6.89 4.68 15.94
CA ILE A 9 6.72 3.27 15.59
C ILE A 9 5.25 2.87 15.63
N ILE A 10 4.51 3.28 16.67
CA ILE A 10 3.08 2.98 16.79
C ILE A 10 2.30 3.60 15.62
N ILE A 11 2.56 4.87 15.28
CA ILE A 11 1.89 5.53 14.15
C ILE A 11 2.16 4.77 12.85
N CYS A 12 3.42 4.41 12.58
CA CYS A 12 3.79 3.67 11.38
C CYS A 12 3.10 2.30 11.33
N LEU A 13 3.08 1.56 12.44
CA LEU A 13 2.40 0.26 12.52
C LEU A 13 0.89 0.39 12.27
N THR A 14 0.24 1.38 12.87
CA THR A 14 -1.18 1.64 12.67
C THR A 14 -1.49 1.96 11.21
N VAL A 15 -0.70 2.83 10.59
CA VAL A 15 -0.86 3.16 9.16
C VAL A 15 -0.66 1.92 8.30
N PHE A 16 0.36 1.10 8.60
CA PHE A 16 0.61 -0.13 7.88
C PHE A 16 -0.57 -1.11 7.95
N ILE A 17 -1.13 -1.33 9.15
CA ILE A 17 -2.31 -2.18 9.35
C ILE A 17 -3.51 -1.64 8.56
N ILE A 18 -3.78 -0.33 8.66
CA ILE A 18 -4.88 0.31 7.91
C ILE A 18 -4.69 0.13 6.40
N THR A 19 -3.46 0.27 5.88
CA THR A 19 -3.20 0.08 4.46
C THR A 19 -3.39 -1.37 4.02
N ILE A 20 -2.95 -2.37 4.82
CA ILE A 20 -3.19 -3.79 4.52
C ILE A 20 -4.69 -4.07 4.45
N THR A 21 -5.44 -3.61 5.46
CA THR A 21 -6.88 -3.80 5.51
C THR A 21 -7.56 -3.13 4.32
N GLY A 22 -7.22 -1.87 4.04
CA GLY A 22 -7.78 -1.11 2.91
C GLY A 22 -7.53 -1.79 1.56
N MET A 23 -6.31 -2.25 1.30
CA MET A 23 -5.97 -2.91 0.03
C MET A 23 -6.59 -4.31 -0.09
N SER A 24 -6.66 -5.06 1.01
CA SER A 24 -7.34 -6.36 1.02
C SER A 24 -8.84 -6.21 0.76
N SER A 25 -9.48 -5.24 1.41
CA SER A 25 -10.89 -4.91 1.20
C SER A 25 -11.14 -4.41 -0.23
N TRP A 26 -10.24 -3.61 -0.79
CA TRP A 26 -10.32 -3.15 -2.18
C TRP A 26 -10.32 -4.34 -3.15
N TYR A 27 -9.42 -5.31 -2.96
CA TYR A 27 -9.37 -6.52 -3.77
C TYR A 27 -10.67 -7.33 -3.69
N ILE A 28 -11.21 -7.52 -2.49
CA ILE A 28 -12.47 -8.26 -2.26
C ILE A 28 -13.64 -7.54 -2.96
N LEU A 29 -13.69 -6.21 -2.88
CA LEU A 29 -14.73 -5.43 -3.56
C LEU A 29 -14.64 -5.58 -5.08
N LEU A 30 -13.42 -5.62 -5.60
CA LEU A 30 -13.16 -5.80 -7.03
C LEU A 30 -13.55 -7.21 -7.50
N HIS A 31 -13.34 -8.24 -6.67
CA HIS A 31 -13.63 -9.64 -6.97
C HIS A 31 -14.81 -10.16 -6.16
N ARG A 32 -15.97 -9.52 -6.32
CA ARG A 32 -17.20 -9.80 -5.55
C ARG A 32 -17.67 -11.26 -5.62
N SER A 33 -17.23 -12.03 -6.62
CA SER A 33 -17.54 -13.45 -6.81
C SER A 33 -16.61 -14.41 -6.08
N VAL A 34 -15.55 -13.93 -5.42
CA VAL A 34 -14.62 -14.82 -4.68
C VAL A 34 -15.30 -15.37 -3.43
N GLU A 35 -15.31 -16.69 -3.30
CA GLU A 35 -15.77 -17.35 -2.07
C GLU A 35 -14.87 -16.97 -0.90
N LEU A 36 -15.47 -16.32 0.10
CA LEU A 36 -14.79 -15.85 1.31
C LEU A 36 -14.63 -16.99 2.32
N ASN A 37 -13.74 -17.93 2.03
CA ASN A 37 -13.29 -18.94 2.97
C ASN A 37 -12.00 -18.47 3.68
N ILE A 38 -11.73 -18.98 4.89
CA ILE A 38 -10.56 -18.57 5.71
C ILE A 38 -9.25 -18.68 4.92
N SER A 39 -9.08 -19.74 4.13
CA SER A 39 -7.91 -19.95 3.26
C SER A 39 -7.73 -18.80 2.25
N ASN A 40 -8.81 -18.40 1.58
CA ASN A 40 -8.79 -17.32 0.59
C ASN A 40 -8.53 -15.97 1.25
N ILE A 41 -9.10 -15.71 2.43
CA ILE A 41 -8.85 -14.49 3.20
C ILE A 41 -7.37 -14.37 3.55
N ILE A 42 -6.75 -15.45 4.04
CA ILE A 42 -5.32 -15.46 4.36
C ILE A 42 -4.47 -15.19 3.12
N LYS A 43 -4.78 -15.86 1.99
CA LYS A 43 -4.09 -15.61 0.71
C LYS A 43 -4.23 -14.16 0.25
N ILE A 44 -5.42 -13.57 0.34
CA ILE A 44 -5.66 -12.16 -0.02
C ILE A 44 -4.82 -11.24 0.86
N ILE A 45 -4.81 -11.44 2.17
CA ILE A 45 -4.04 -10.59 3.10
C ILE A 45 -2.54 -10.70 2.81
N ILE A 46 -2.02 -11.91 2.56
CA ILE A 46 -0.58 -12.12 2.35
C ILE A 46 -0.13 -11.68 0.96
N GLN A 47 -0.83 -12.12 -0.09
CA GLN A 47 -0.39 -11.85 -1.46
C GLN A 47 -0.81 -10.47 -1.94
N VAL A 48 -2.03 -10.04 -1.63
CA VAL A 48 -2.53 -8.76 -2.13
C VAL A 48 -2.31 -7.70 -1.07
N GLY A 49 -2.89 -7.86 0.13
CA GLY A 49 -2.86 -6.88 1.21
C GLY A 49 -1.45 -6.41 1.56
N LEU A 50 -0.58 -7.34 1.96
CA LEU A 50 0.79 -7.03 2.39
C LEU A 50 1.62 -6.41 1.26
N LEU A 51 1.63 -7.02 0.07
CA LEU A 51 2.46 -6.54 -1.04
C LEU A 51 2.00 -5.18 -1.55
N SER A 52 0.70 -5.00 -1.72
CA SER A 52 0.14 -3.75 -2.23
C SER A 52 0.14 -2.62 -1.19
N ALA A 53 0.13 -2.93 0.11
CA ALA A 53 0.23 -1.95 1.18
C ALA A 53 1.62 -1.30 1.31
N ILE A 54 2.67 -1.93 0.77
CA ILE A 54 4.04 -1.38 0.80
C ILE A 54 4.09 0.00 0.13
N ILE A 55 3.35 0.20 -0.96
CA ILE A 55 3.32 1.44 -1.72
C ILE A 55 2.74 2.61 -0.90
N PRO A 56 1.46 2.58 -0.44
CA PRO A 56 0.88 3.65 0.37
C PRO A 56 1.66 3.86 1.67
N TYR A 57 2.14 2.78 2.31
CA TYR A 57 2.95 2.87 3.51
C TYR A 57 4.26 3.64 3.27
N THR A 58 4.99 3.30 2.20
CA THR A 58 6.27 3.94 1.87
C THR A 58 6.08 5.43 1.55
N ILE A 59 5.05 5.77 0.78
CA ILE A 59 4.70 7.16 0.47
C ILE A 59 4.38 7.94 1.76
N PHE A 60 3.57 7.37 2.66
CA PHE A 60 3.25 8.02 3.93
C PHE A 60 4.51 8.27 4.78
N VAL A 61 5.37 7.27 4.90
CA VAL A 61 6.63 7.38 5.65
C VAL A 61 7.54 8.45 5.04
N LEU A 62 7.65 8.51 3.71
CA LEU A 62 8.40 9.55 3.00
C LEU A 62 7.84 10.94 3.29
N ILE A 63 6.52 11.13 3.17
CA ILE A 63 5.87 12.42 3.49
C ILE A 63 6.16 12.81 4.95
N PHE A 64 6.02 11.88 5.89
CA PHE A 64 6.32 12.14 7.31
C PHE A 64 7.76 12.60 7.53
N PHE A 65 8.73 11.95 6.88
CA PHE A 65 10.14 12.36 6.96
C PHE A 65 10.41 13.72 6.30
N LEU A 66 9.82 13.99 5.13
CA LEU A 66 9.97 15.26 4.43
C LEU A 66 9.44 16.43 5.28
N VAL A 67 8.24 16.29 5.85
CA VAL A 67 7.64 17.30 6.73
C VAL A 67 8.52 17.59 7.94
N LYS A 68 9.18 16.55 8.50
CA LYS A 68 10.06 16.72 9.67
C LYS A 68 11.41 17.37 9.31
N LYS A 69 11.94 17.11 8.11
CA LYS A 69 13.31 17.49 7.72
C LYS A 69 13.38 18.81 6.94
N ILE A 70 12.38 19.11 6.11
CA ILE A 70 12.40 20.25 5.18
C ILE A 70 11.65 21.43 5.79
N LYS A 71 12.36 22.51 6.08
CA LYS A 71 11.78 23.76 6.60
C LYS A 71 11.23 24.69 5.51
N TYR A 72 11.80 24.60 4.30
CA TYR A 72 11.39 25.42 3.17
C TYR A 72 10.03 24.98 2.63
N LYS A 73 8.98 25.75 2.95
CA LYS A 73 7.58 25.40 2.64
C LYS A 73 7.32 25.17 1.15
N TRP A 74 7.91 25.98 0.28
CA TRP A 74 7.78 25.84 -1.18
C TRP A 74 8.36 24.51 -1.69
N LEU A 75 9.59 24.18 -1.28
CA LEU A 75 10.22 22.92 -1.64
C LEU A 75 9.45 21.72 -1.07
N LEU A 76 9.00 21.81 0.18
CA LEU A 76 8.19 20.77 0.82
C LEU A 76 6.90 20.52 0.03
N SER A 77 6.18 21.58 -0.33
CA SER A 77 4.93 21.47 -1.09
C SER A 77 5.16 20.86 -2.48
N PHE A 78 6.23 21.25 -3.16
CA PHE A 78 6.60 20.66 -4.45
C PHE A 78 6.89 19.17 -4.33
N LEU A 79 7.67 18.75 -3.34
CA LEU A 79 8.00 17.34 -3.13
C LEU A 79 6.78 16.50 -2.74
N ILE A 80 5.88 17.03 -1.89
CA ILE A 80 4.63 16.35 -1.55
C ILE A 80 3.75 16.20 -2.78
N LEU A 81 3.65 17.23 -3.63
CA LEU A 81 2.88 17.16 -4.89
C LEU A 81 3.45 16.07 -5.81
N THR A 82 4.77 16.02 -5.98
CA THR A 82 5.44 14.99 -6.77
C THR A 82 5.18 13.59 -6.22
N LEU A 83 5.28 13.40 -4.90
CA LEU A 83 4.94 12.12 -4.26
C LEU A 83 3.47 11.74 -4.45
N PHE A 84 2.56 12.73 -4.46
CA PHE A 84 1.14 12.49 -4.69
C PHE A 84 0.86 12.01 -6.13
N VAL A 85 1.53 12.58 -7.14
CA VAL A 85 1.43 12.11 -8.53
C VAL A 85 1.96 10.68 -8.64
N ILE A 86 3.13 10.40 -8.07
CA ILE A 86 3.71 9.05 -8.03
C ILE A 86 2.75 8.07 -7.33
N PHE A 87 2.11 8.51 -6.24
CA PHE A 87 1.16 7.71 -5.49
C PHE A 87 -0.07 7.34 -6.33
N ILE A 88 -0.65 8.30 -7.06
CA ILE A 88 -1.78 8.02 -7.97
C ILE A 88 -1.37 7.02 -9.05
N PHE A 89 -0.21 7.22 -9.68
CA PHE A 89 0.30 6.30 -10.69
C PHE A 89 0.51 4.89 -10.13
N ALA A 90 1.16 4.78 -8.97
CA ALA A 90 1.40 3.50 -8.33
C ALA A 90 0.10 2.80 -7.91
N LEU A 91 -0.89 3.54 -7.39
CA LEU A 91 -2.22 3.01 -7.09
C LEU A 91 -2.94 2.50 -8.34
N TYR A 92 -2.82 3.22 -9.46
CA TYR A 92 -3.36 2.78 -10.74
C TYR A 92 -2.75 1.45 -11.19
N CYS A 93 -1.41 1.34 -11.23
CA CYS A 93 -0.74 0.08 -11.59
C CYS A 93 -1.10 -1.05 -10.62
N THR A 94 -1.18 -0.75 -9.33
CA THR A 94 -1.58 -1.74 -8.31
C THR A 94 -3.02 -2.21 -8.52
N THR A 95 -3.93 -1.30 -8.89
CA THR A 95 -5.32 -1.65 -9.18
C THR A 95 -5.40 -2.54 -10.41
N LEU A 96 -4.68 -2.23 -11.48
CA LEU A 96 -4.58 -3.11 -12.65
C LEU A 96 -4.04 -4.49 -12.27
N ALA A 97 -2.98 -4.55 -11.44
CA ALA A 97 -2.44 -5.81 -10.95
C ALA A 97 -3.47 -6.60 -10.15
N MET A 98 -4.30 -5.94 -9.35
CA MET A 98 -5.42 -6.58 -8.68
C MET A 98 -6.45 -7.09 -9.68
N VAL A 99 -6.87 -6.29 -10.66
CA VAL A 99 -7.87 -6.68 -11.68
C VAL A 99 -7.46 -7.97 -12.41
N PHE A 100 -6.19 -8.12 -12.77
CA PHE A 100 -5.72 -9.26 -13.55
C PHE A 100 -5.29 -10.46 -12.68
N TYR A 101 -5.11 -10.28 -11.38
CA TYR A 101 -4.65 -11.34 -10.48
C TYR A 101 -5.81 -12.17 -9.93
N HIS A 102 -5.81 -13.46 -10.25
CA HIS A 102 -6.75 -14.44 -9.69
C HIS A 102 -6.06 -15.31 -8.64
N LEU A 103 -6.75 -15.60 -7.53
CA LEU A 103 -6.18 -16.37 -6.40
C LEU A 103 -5.80 -17.82 -6.75
N ASP A 104 -6.37 -18.35 -7.82
CA ASP A 104 -6.16 -19.71 -8.29
C ASP A 104 -5.06 -19.81 -9.35
N ASP A 105 -4.53 -18.67 -9.81
CA ASP A 105 -3.43 -18.65 -10.77
C ASP A 105 -2.11 -19.10 -10.12
N PRO A 106 -1.24 -19.80 -10.87
CA PRO A 106 0.07 -20.20 -10.39
C PRO A 106 1.03 -19.00 -10.23
N LYS A 107 0.70 -17.86 -10.85
CA LYS A 107 1.48 -16.63 -10.73
C LYS A 107 1.21 -15.97 -9.39
N SER A 108 2.25 -15.44 -8.74
CA SER A 108 2.06 -14.62 -7.55
C SER A 108 1.56 -13.22 -7.90
N PHE A 109 0.92 -12.55 -6.95
CA PHE A 109 0.53 -11.14 -7.12
C PHE A 109 1.73 -10.24 -7.49
N PHE A 110 2.90 -10.52 -6.92
CA PHE A 110 4.13 -9.78 -7.24
C PHE A 110 4.53 -9.91 -8.71
N GLN A 111 4.40 -11.11 -9.29
CA GLN A 111 4.68 -11.33 -10.72
C GLN A 111 3.68 -10.57 -11.59
N SER A 112 2.39 -10.61 -11.24
CA SER A 112 1.35 -9.87 -11.94
C SER A 112 1.58 -8.36 -11.87
N PHE A 113 2.09 -7.87 -10.73
CA PHE A 113 2.44 -6.47 -10.53
C PHE A 113 3.61 -6.02 -11.41
N ILE A 114 4.68 -6.84 -11.50
CA ILE A 114 5.83 -6.53 -12.35
C ILE A 114 5.45 -6.51 -13.84
N GLU A 115 4.55 -7.38 -14.29
CA GLU A 115 4.12 -7.40 -15.70
C GLU A 115 3.41 -6.12 -16.15
N ILE A 116 2.86 -5.36 -15.21
CA ILE A 116 2.08 -4.14 -15.46
C ILE A 116 2.90 -2.87 -15.29
N PHE A 117 3.98 -2.93 -14.52
CA PHE A 117 4.82 -1.77 -14.19
C PHE A 117 5.90 -1.52 -15.26
#